data_AF-A0A813MV40-F1
#
_entry.id   AF-A0A813MV40-F1
#
_cell.length_a   1.000
_cell.length_b   1.000
_cell.length_c   1.000
_cell.angle_alpha   90.00
_cell.angle_beta   90.00
_cell.angle_gamma   90.00
#
_symmetry.space_group_name_H-M   'P 1'
#
loop_
_entity.id
_entity.type
_entity.pdbx_description
1 polymer ?
#
loop_
_entity_poly.entity_id
_entity_poly.type
_entity_poly.pdbx_seq_one_letter_code
_entity_poly.pdbx_strand_id
1 'polypeptide(L)'
;MPSDIQYGLDVANRRILFDSDEIKAIKKFGDSGFELLGFKSLSCLLPHHYVKPGHFIYPDEKYVEGSSCLFNALLKKCLEKKMFILCQFTARRNTPPRLVALTAQAEEVNKKIKNDRLASNGFHVLYLPYADDIRTLPKNDTTRAANDEVDLFKNVIRGLKFKYRPDKFENPALQTLWRNIEATALNKGEPDEFIDLTIPSVENQNRKISGYVDELKQMIFPPGYVMGTTKKSAAAKRKAETTSSPSSAKKTKPDEDVDVEAAAKSNLLSKLTVPMLKDYCRDKKLKASGTKKQDFIDVIQSHLGIAQ
;
A
#
# COMPACT_ATOMS: atom_id res chain seq x y z
N MET A 1 7.12 3.85 -44.63
CA MET A 1 6.61 2.47 -44.39
C MET A 1 6.84 2.12 -42.92
N PRO A 2 6.06 1.24 -42.29
CA PRO A 2 6.29 0.79 -40.90
C PRO A 2 7.68 0.13 -40.68
N SER A 3 8.34 -0.28 -41.77
CA SER A 3 9.70 -0.83 -41.82
C SER A 3 10.81 0.20 -41.63
N ASP A 4 10.52 1.49 -41.81
CA ASP A 4 11.57 2.53 -41.85
C ASP A 4 11.77 3.18 -40.46
N ILE A 5 11.03 2.71 -39.45
CA ILE A 5 11.01 3.27 -38.10
C ILE A 5 11.51 2.20 -37.13
N GLN A 6 12.56 2.51 -36.38
CA GLN A 6 13.09 1.68 -35.29
C GLN A 6 12.88 2.35 -33.93
N TYR A 7 12.80 1.53 -32.89
CA TYR A 7 12.72 1.98 -31.52
C TYR A 7 14.12 2.02 -30.91
N GLY A 8 14.40 2.99 -30.05
CA GLY A 8 15.69 3.13 -29.39
C GLY A 8 15.55 3.30 -27.89
N LEU A 9 16.39 2.62 -27.12
CA LEU A 9 16.55 2.82 -25.67
C LEU A 9 18.02 3.14 -25.36
N ASP A 10 18.26 4.29 -24.73
CA ASP A 10 19.60 4.72 -24.33
C ASP A 10 19.89 4.28 -22.89
N VAL A 11 20.92 3.44 -22.71
CA VAL A 11 21.36 2.95 -21.39
C VAL A 11 22.87 3.11 -21.29
N ALA A 12 23.35 3.82 -20.27
CA ALA A 12 24.78 4.03 -20.00
C ALA A 12 25.59 4.50 -21.23
N ASN A 13 25.10 5.54 -21.92
CA ASN A 13 25.68 6.10 -23.15
C ASN A 13 25.76 5.13 -24.35
N ARG A 14 24.97 4.04 -24.33
CA ARG A 14 24.81 3.14 -25.47
C ARG A 14 23.35 3.13 -25.93
N ARG A 15 23.14 3.28 -27.23
CA ARG A 15 21.83 3.21 -27.85
C ARG A 15 21.54 1.78 -28.29
N ILE A 16 20.51 1.17 -27.72
CA ILE A 16 20.01 -0.16 -28.09
C ILE A 16 18.84 0.06 -29.04
N LEU A 17 18.92 -0.47 -30.24
CA LEU A 17 17.87 -0.38 -31.25
C LEU A 17 17.03 -1.66 -31.22
N PHE A 18 15.72 -1.51 -31.43
CA PHE A 18 14.77 -2.61 -31.52
C PHE A 18 13.86 -2.43 -32.71
N ASP A 19 13.56 -3.53 -33.39
CA ASP A 19 12.52 -3.57 -34.39
C ASP A 19 11.12 -3.67 -33.73
N SER A 20 10.08 -3.30 -34.47
CA SER A 20 8.70 -3.39 -33.98
C SER A 20 8.32 -4.81 -33.54
N ASP A 21 8.84 -5.82 -34.24
CA ASP A 21 8.54 -7.21 -33.96
C ASP A 21 9.33 -7.75 -32.76
N GLU A 22 10.55 -7.26 -32.53
CA GLU A 22 11.31 -7.57 -31.30
C GLU A 22 10.58 -7.04 -30.06
N ILE A 23 10.06 -5.81 -30.10
CA ILE A 23 9.27 -5.27 -28.99
C ILE A 23 8.01 -6.10 -28.71
N LYS A 24 7.35 -6.60 -29.76
CA LYS A 24 6.19 -7.50 -29.60
C LYS A 24 6.61 -8.85 -29.02
N ALA A 25 7.73 -9.40 -29.48
CA ALA A 25 8.27 -10.67 -29.02
C ALA A 25 8.67 -10.62 -27.53
N ILE A 26 9.31 -9.53 -27.08
CA ILE A 26 9.69 -9.33 -25.67
C ILE A 26 8.47 -9.36 -24.74
N LYS A 27 7.30 -8.92 -25.22
CA LYS A 27 6.05 -8.90 -24.44
C LYS A 27 5.23 -10.18 -24.58
N LYS A 28 5.67 -11.16 -25.37
CA LYS A 28 4.94 -12.40 -25.63
C LYS A 28 5.37 -13.50 -24.66
N PHE A 29 4.49 -13.81 -23.71
CA PHE A 29 4.72 -14.88 -22.72
C PHE A 29 3.89 -16.13 -22.99
N GLY A 30 2.70 -15.98 -23.56
CA GLY A 30 1.77 -17.07 -23.82
C GLY A 30 0.52 -16.59 -24.56
N ASP A 31 -0.47 -17.48 -24.66
CA ASP A 31 -1.75 -17.15 -25.27
C ASP A 31 -2.64 -16.30 -24.35
N SER A 32 -3.61 -15.63 -24.95
CA SER A 32 -4.59 -14.83 -24.22
C SER A 32 -5.61 -15.72 -23.53
N GLY A 33 -5.90 -15.46 -22.27
CA GLY A 33 -6.88 -16.21 -21.49
C GLY A 33 -6.57 -16.24 -20.01
N PHE A 34 -7.27 -17.15 -19.33
CA PHE A 34 -7.03 -17.49 -17.93
C PHE A 34 -6.40 -18.87 -17.85
N GLU A 35 -5.23 -18.94 -17.24
CA GLU A 35 -4.58 -20.19 -16.89
C GLU A 35 -4.76 -20.44 -15.39
N LEU A 36 -5.39 -21.56 -15.05
CA LEU A 36 -5.68 -21.94 -13.67
C LEU A 36 -4.41 -22.40 -12.98
N LEU A 37 -3.99 -21.69 -11.92
CA LEU A 37 -2.84 -22.07 -11.10
C LEU A 37 -3.25 -22.88 -9.87
N GLY A 38 -4.43 -22.60 -9.29
CA GLY A 38 -4.94 -23.34 -8.14
C GLY A 38 -6.02 -22.60 -7.37
N PHE A 39 -6.25 -23.02 -6.13
CA PHE A 39 -7.26 -22.43 -5.23
C PHE A 39 -6.61 -21.98 -3.93
N LYS A 40 -7.03 -20.82 -3.42
CA LYS A 40 -6.49 -20.24 -2.18
C LYS A 40 -7.62 -19.67 -1.32
N SER A 41 -7.43 -19.66 0.00
CA SER A 41 -8.41 -19.11 0.95
C SER A 41 -8.64 -17.61 0.72
N LEU A 42 -9.90 -17.16 0.80
CA LEU A 42 -10.27 -15.74 0.77
C LEU A 42 -9.60 -14.92 1.88
N SER A 43 -9.22 -15.53 3.00
CA SER A 43 -8.51 -14.84 4.09
C SER A 43 -7.13 -14.31 3.68
N CYS A 44 -6.51 -14.88 2.64
CA CYS A 44 -5.23 -14.41 2.12
C CYS A 44 -5.36 -13.17 1.23
N LEU A 45 -6.57 -12.82 0.81
CA LEU A 45 -6.83 -11.68 -0.04
C LEU A 45 -7.13 -10.46 0.83
N LEU A 46 -6.18 -9.54 0.89
CA LEU A 46 -6.29 -8.35 1.73
C LEU A 46 -6.85 -7.16 0.92
N PRO A 47 -7.79 -6.37 1.48
CA PRO A 47 -8.40 -5.24 0.75
C PRO A 47 -7.39 -4.19 0.25
N HIS A 48 -6.26 -4.02 0.94
CA HIS A 48 -5.23 -3.04 0.58
C HIS A 48 -4.28 -3.52 -0.54
N HIS A 49 -4.41 -4.77 -1.01
CA HIS A 49 -3.71 -5.26 -2.20
C HIS A 49 -4.38 -4.84 -3.52
N TYR A 50 -5.26 -3.83 -3.49
CA TYR A 50 -5.90 -3.30 -4.67
C TYR A 50 -4.88 -2.62 -5.59
N VAL A 51 -4.79 -3.08 -6.84
CA VAL A 51 -3.90 -2.50 -7.87
C VAL A 51 -4.67 -1.63 -8.86
N LYS A 52 -5.74 -2.18 -9.42
CA LYS A 52 -6.53 -1.53 -10.47
C LYS A 52 -7.94 -2.13 -10.54
N PRO A 53 -8.89 -1.48 -11.24
CA PRO A 53 -10.24 -1.99 -11.38
C PRO A 53 -10.26 -3.40 -11.95
N GLY A 54 -11.05 -4.26 -11.32
CA GLY A 54 -11.25 -5.64 -11.75
C GLY A 54 -12.18 -5.77 -12.95
N HIS A 55 -12.37 -7.02 -13.38
CA HIS A 55 -13.40 -7.39 -14.35
C HIS A 55 -14.42 -8.31 -13.71
N PHE A 56 -15.53 -8.52 -14.40
CA PHE A 56 -16.51 -9.53 -14.03
C PHE A 56 -16.59 -10.54 -15.16
N ILE A 57 -16.46 -11.82 -14.84
CA ILE A 57 -16.54 -12.90 -15.84
C ILE A 57 -17.82 -13.72 -15.66
N TYR A 58 -18.37 -14.11 -16.80
CA TYR A 58 -19.57 -14.93 -16.94
C TYR A 58 -19.34 -15.95 -18.06
N PRO A 59 -19.88 -17.18 -17.97
CA PRO A 59 -19.66 -18.21 -18.98
C PRO A 59 -20.32 -17.84 -20.31
N ASP A 60 -19.65 -18.20 -21.42
CA ASP A 60 -20.19 -18.08 -22.76
C ASP A 60 -20.36 -19.47 -23.39
N GLU A 61 -21.59 -19.98 -23.33
CA GLU A 61 -21.95 -21.31 -23.85
C GLU A 61 -21.88 -21.37 -25.39
N LYS A 62 -21.91 -20.22 -26.08
CA LYS A 62 -21.88 -20.19 -27.55
C LYS A 62 -20.53 -20.61 -28.12
N TYR A 63 -19.46 -20.40 -27.35
CA TYR A 63 -18.10 -20.69 -27.80
C TYR A 63 -17.67 -22.11 -27.42
N VAL A 64 -17.99 -22.55 -26.21
CA VAL A 64 -17.69 -23.90 -25.71
C VAL A 64 -18.88 -24.43 -24.91
N GLU A 65 -19.52 -25.47 -25.45
CA GLU A 65 -20.61 -26.18 -24.79
C GLU A 65 -20.12 -26.86 -23.49
N GLY A 66 -20.95 -26.84 -22.44
CA GLY A 66 -20.65 -27.32 -21.10
C GLY A 66 -20.00 -26.29 -20.17
N SER A 67 -19.62 -25.12 -20.68
CA SER A 67 -18.94 -24.06 -19.90
C SER A 67 -19.79 -23.57 -18.73
N SER A 68 -21.08 -23.37 -18.94
CA SER A 68 -22.01 -22.90 -17.90
C SER A 68 -22.17 -23.92 -16.78
N CYS A 69 -22.13 -25.21 -17.10
CA CYS A 69 -22.21 -26.27 -16.10
C CYS A 69 -20.97 -26.26 -15.19
N LEU A 70 -19.77 -26.25 -15.79
CA LEU A 70 -18.51 -26.20 -15.06
C LEU A 70 -18.38 -24.90 -14.24
N PHE A 71 -18.70 -23.76 -14.85
CA PHE A 71 -18.64 -22.46 -14.20
C PHE A 71 -19.53 -22.40 -12.96
N ASN A 72 -20.78 -22.89 -13.07
CA ASN A 72 -21.70 -22.94 -11.93
C ASN A 72 -21.24 -23.90 -10.84
N ALA A 73 -20.64 -25.04 -11.20
CA ALA A 73 -20.06 -25.98 -10.24
C ALA A 73 -18.89 -25.33 -9.47
N LEU A 74 -17.99 -24.65 -10.17
CA LEU A 74 -16.88 -23.89 -9.57
C LEU A 74 -17.39 -22.78 -8.66
N LEU A 75 -18.40 -22.02 -9.11
CA LEU A 75 -18.97 -20.92 -8.34
C LEU A 75 -19.53 -21.41 -7.00
N LYS A 76 -20.37 -22.45 -7.02
CA LYS A 76 -20.95 -23.05 -5.82
C LYS A 76 -19.87 -23.55 -4.86
N LYS A 77 -18.87 -24.28 -5.36
CA LYS A 77 -17.79 -24.84 -4.52
C LYS A 77 -16.86 -23.77 -3.95
N CYS A 78 -16.58 -22.70 -4.68
CA CYS A 78 -15.78 -21.58 -4.18
C CYS A 78 -16.51 -20.81 -3.07
N LEU A 79 -17.83 -20.62 -3.21
CA LEU A 79 -18.67 -20.01 -2.17
C LEU A 79 -18.73 -20.88 -0.91
N GLU A 80 -18.99 -22.19 -1.05
CA GLU A 80 -19.06 -23.14 0.07
C GLU A 80 -17.75 -23.18 0.86
N LYS A 81 -16.62 -23.27 0.15
CA LYS A 81 -15.29 -23.42 0.78
C LYS A 81 -14.62 -22.09 1.13
N LYS A 82 -15.23 -20.94 0.82
CA LYS A 82 -14.65 -19.59 1.00
C LYS A 82 -13.25 -19.47 0.39
N MET A 83 -13.10 -19.93 -0.85
CA MET A 83 -11.85 -19.90 -1.60
C MET A 83 -12.01 -19.04 -2.86
N PHE A 84 -10.90 -18.48 -3.33
CA PHE A 84 -10.80 -17.88 -4.66
C PHE A 84 -9.92 -18.74 -5.55
N ILE A 85 -10.11 -18.58 -6.86
CA ILE A 85 -9.32 -19.26 -7.87
C ILE A 85 -8.14 -18.36 -8.23
N LEU A 86 -6.92 -18.87 -8.08
CA LEU A 86 -5.72 -18.19 -8.50
C LEU A 86 -5.45 -18.51 -9.97
N CYS A 87 -5.42 -17.48 -10.81
CA CYS A 87 -5.16 -17.62 -12.23
C CYS A 87 -4.04 -16.69 -12.69
N GLN A 88 -3.35 -17.11 -13.74
CA GLN A 88 -2.55 -16.23 -14.58
C GLN A 88 -3.44 -15.70 -15.70
N PHE A 89 -3.55 -14.38 -15.80
CA PHE A 89 -4.40 -13.72 -16.78
C PHE A 89 -3.57 -12.95 -17.80
N THR A 90 -3.80 -13.28 -19.07
CA THR A 90 -3.22 -12.60 -20.23
C THR A 90 -4.35 -12.00 -21.05
N ALA A 91 -4.52 -10.68 -20.98
CA ALA A 91 -5.68 -10.01 -21.59
C ALA A 91 -5.69 -10.07 -23.13
N ARG A 92 -4.52 -9.97 -23.76
CA ARG A 92 -4.37 -10.00 -25.22
C ARG A 92 -2.99 -10.54 -25.62
N ARG A 93 -2.83 -10.92 -26.89
CA ARG A 93 -1.53 -11.31 -27.43
C ARG A 93 -0.50 -10.20 -27.22
N ASN A 94 0.75 -10.58 -26.98
CA ASN A 94 1.88 -9.69 -26.73
C ASN A 94 1.65 -8.75 -25.52
N THR A 95 1.00 -9.23 -24.47
CA THR A 95 0.97 -8.56 -23.17
C THR A 95 1.52 -9.46 -22.08
N PRO A 96 2.25 -8.89 -21.10
CA PRO A 96 2.77 -9.66 -19.98
C PRO A 96 1.62 -10.15 -19.10
N PRO A 97 1.72 -11.38 -18.57
CA PRO A 97 0.71 -11.98 -17.73
C PRO A 97 0.64 -11.32 -16.36
N ARG A 98 -0.56 -11.28 -15.78
CA ARG A 98 -0.81 -10.77 -14.43
C ARG A 98 -1.46 -11.85 -13.58
N LEU A 99 -1.04 -11.97 -12.33
CA LEU A 99 -1.74 -12.82 -11.37
C LEU A 99 -3.08 -12.18 -10.99
N VAL A 100 -4.14 -12.98 -11.01
CA VAL A 100 -5.48 -12.56 -10.65
C VAL A 100 -6.13 -13.56 -9.69
N ALA A 101 -6.95 -13.05 -8.79
CA ALA A 101 -7.84 -13.82 -7.94
C ALA A 101 -9.26 -13.75 -8.50
N LEU A 102 -9.83 -14.90 -8.88
CA LEU A 102 -11.24 -15.01 -9.25
C LEU A 102 -12.06 -15.26 -7.98
N THR A 103 -12.74 -14.24 -7.48
CA THR A 103 -13.58 -14.36 -6.28
C THR A 103 -15.03 -14.57 -6.69
N ALA A 104 -15.63 -15.65 -6.19
CA ALA A 104 -17.01 -16.00 -6.47
C ALA A 104 -17.98 -14.97 -5.84
N GLN A 105 -18.96 -14.53 -6.62
CA GLN A 105 -20.08 -13.70 -6.19
C GLN A 105 -21.39 -14.48 -6.36
N ALA A 106 -22.18 -14.53 -5.28
CA ALA A 106 -23.54 -15.05 -5.31
C ALA A 106 -24.50 -14.00 -5.87
N GLU A 107 -25.59 -14.46 -6.47
CA GLU A 107 -26.65 -13.57 -6.94
C GLU A 107 -27.37 -12.92 -5.75
N GLU A 108 -27.49 -11.59 -5.77
CA GLU A 108 -28.30 -10.84 -4.80
C GLU A 108 -29.43 -10.12 -5.52
N VAL A 109 -30.67 -10.47 -5.16
CA VAL A 109 -31.87 -9.83 -5.70
C VAL A 109 -32.44 -8.86 -4.67
N ASN A 110 -32.81 -7.67 -5.12
CA ASN A 110 -33.43 -6.67 -4.26
C ASN A 110 -34.84 -7.14 -3.86
N LYS A 111 -35.05 -7.39 -2.55
CA LYS A 111 -36.33 -7.86 -2.01
C LYS A 111 -37.49 -6.87 -2.23
N LYS A 112 -37.20 -5.60 -2.50
CA LYS A 112 -38.20 -4.52 -2.58
C LYS A 112 -38.67 -4.23 -4.01
N ILE A 113 -37.87 -4.52 -5.03
CA ILE A 113 -38.17 -4.23 -6.42
C ILE A 113 -38.05 -5.54 -7.20
N LYS A 114 -39.17 -6.05 -7.72
CA LYS A 114 -39.16 -7.24 -8.58
C LYS A 114 -38.27 -6.96 -9.78
N ASN A 115 -37.36 -7.90 -10.09
CA ASN A 115 -36.37 -7.85 -11.18
C ASN A 115 -35.19 -6.89 -11.02
N ASP A 116 -35.00 -6.23 -9.86
CA ASP A 116 -33.78 -5.45 -9.61
C ASP A 116 -32.68 -6.37 -9.03
N ARG A 117 -31.72 -6.74 -9.88
CA ARG A 117 -30.55 -7.54 -9.50
C ARG A 117 -29.48 -6.62 -8.94
N LEU A 118 -29.24 -6.70 -7.63
CA LEU A 118 -28.21 -5.92 -6.96
C LEU A 118 -26.81 -6.44 -7.31
N ALA A 119 -26.66 -7.76 -7.42
CA ALA A 119 -25.41 -8.41 -7.78
C ALA A 119 -25.68 -9.63 -8.66
N SER A 120 -24.99 -9.73 -9.79
CA SER A 120 -25.05 -10.91 -10.67
C SER A 120 -24.21 -12.06 -10.12
N ASN A 121 -24.59 -13.31 -10.41
CA ASN A 121 -23.75 -14.47 -10.13
C ASN A 121 -22.55 -14.52 -11.09
N GLY A 122 -21.35 -14.80 -10.58
CA GLY A 122 -20.16 -14.89 -11.41
C GLY A 122 -18.87 -14.76 -10.61
N PHE A 123 -17.76 -14.47 -11.29
CA PHE A 123 -16.49 -14.21 -10.61
C PHE A 123 -16.00 -12.79 -10.88
N HIS A 124 -15.53 -12.13 -9.83
CA HIS A 124 -14.73 -10.92 -9.96
C HIS A 124 -13.27 -11.29 -10.21
N VAL A 125 -12.68 -10.67 -11.22
CA VAL A 125 -11.25 -10.75 -11.54
C VAL A 125 -10.54 -9.65 -10.78
N LEU A 126 -9.89 -10.00 -9.68
CA LEU A 126 -9.13 -9.08 -8.85
C LEU A 126 -7.64 -9.19 -9.17
N TYR A 127 -7.02 -8.11 -9.61
CA TYR A 127 -5.59 -8.10 -9.93
C TYR A 127 -4.76 -8.12 -8.66
N LEU A 128 -3.82 -9.06 -8.59
CA LEU A 128 -2.89 -9.18 -7.48
C LEU A 128 -1.62 -8.37 -7.77
N PRO A 129 -1.08 -7.66 -6.75
CA PRO A 129 0.16 -6.92 -6.91
C PRO A 129 1.34 -7.87 -7.06
N TYR A 130 2.27 -7.52 -7.95
CA TYR A 130 3.62 -8.10 -7.91
C TYR A 130 4.46 -7.39 -6.85
N ALA A 131 5.65 -7.92 -6.57
CA ALA A 131 6.58 -7.32 -5.61
C ALA A 131 6.87 -5.84 -5.96
N ASP A 132 6.98 -5.50 -7.24
CA ASP A 132 7.24 -4.14 -7.73
C ASP A 132 6.10 -3.14 -7.45
N ASP A 133 4.86 -3.65 -7.29
CA ASP A 133 3.69 -2.83 -7.01
C ASP A 133 3.60 -2.47 -5.51
N ILE A 134 4.32 -3.19 -4.63
CA ILE A 134 4.29 -3.01 -3.17
C ILE A 134 5.34 -1.97 -2.76
N ARG A 135 4.89 -0.92 -2.07
CA ARG A 135 5.77 0.15 -1.57
C ARG A 135 6.07 -0.05 -0.08
N THR A 136 7.35 -0.12 0.27
CA THR A 136 7.80 -0.16 1.66
C THR A 136 7.70 1.23 2.28
N LEU A 137 6.94 1.37 3.37
CA LEU A 137 6.83 2.60 4.14
C LEU A 137 7.85 2.59 5.30
N PRO A 138 8.40 3.75 5.69
CA PRO A 138 9.21 3.83 6.91
C PRO A 138 8.35 3.44 8.11
N LYS A 139 8.95 2.71 9.06
CA LYS A 139 8.28 2.40 10.32
C LYS A 139 8.09 3.69 11.10
N ASN A 140 6.84 4.02 11.39
CA ASN A 140 6.52 5.04 12.38
C ASN A 140 6.26 4.33 13.70
N ASP A 141 6.99 4.69 14.75
CA ASP A 141 6.72 4.23 16.11
C ASP A 141 5.43 4.92 16.58
N THR A 142 4.29 4.31 16.27
CA THR A 142 2.99 4.78 16.73
C THR A 142 2.65 4.12 18.05
N THR A 143 2.46 4.93 19.09
CA THR A 143 1.89 4.47 20.35
C THR A 143 0.41 4.19 20.16
N ARG A 144 -0.06 3.06 20.70
CA ARG A 144 -1.49 2.74 20.70
C ARG A 144 -2.22 3.75 21.59
N ALA A 145 -3.32 4.31 21.07
CA ALA A 145 -4.22 5.20 21.79
C ALA A 145 -4.83 4.53 23.03
N ALA A 146 -5.21 5.32 24.03
CA ALA A 146 -5.88 4.82 25.23
C ALA A 146 -7.30 4.32 24.90
N ASN A 147 -7.83 3.39 25.69
CA ASN A 147 -9.16 2.81 25.43
C ASN A 147 -10.27 3.87 25.50
N ASP A 148 -10.14 4.85 26.40
CA ASP A 148 -11.13 5.92 26.57
C ASP A 148 -11.21 6.82 25.33
N GLU A 149 -10.06 7.13 24.71
CA GLU A 149 -9.99 7.87 23.44
C GLU A 149 -10.67 7.08 22.32
N VAL A 150 -10.40 5.78 22.25
CA VAL A 150 -11.00 4.88 21.25
C VAL A 150 -12.52 4.83 21.40
N ASP A 151 -13.04 4.79 22.63
CA ASP A 151 -14.48 4.74 22.89
C ASP A 151 -15.17 6.06 22.51
N LEU A 152 -14.52 7.20 22.73
CA LEU A 152 -15.03 8.48 22.25
C LEU A 152 -15.07 8.54 20.71
N PHE A 153 -14.02 8.07 20.03
CA PHE A 153 -14.03 7.95 18.57
C PHE A 153 -15.13 7.02 18.05
N LYS A 154 -15.45 5.92 18.76
CA LYS A 154 -16.59 5.05 18.39
C LYS A 154 -17.92 5.81 18.43
N ASN A 155 -18.10 6.72 19.39
CA ASN A 155 -19.31 7.55 19.48
C ASN A 155 -19.39 8.53 18.30
N VAL A 156 -18.29 9.17 17.93
CA VAL A 156 -18.21 10.04 16.73
C VAL A 156 -18.55 9.26 15.46
N ILE A 157 -17.95 8.08 15.27
CA ILE A 157 -18.22 7.20 14.11
C ILE A 157 -19.70 6.80 14.07
N ARG A 158 -20.31 6.51 15.22
CA ARG A 158 -21.74 6.19 15.30
C ARG A 158 -22.62 7.38 14.90
N GLY A 159 -22.28 8.60 15.32
CA GLY A 159 -22.99 9.82 14.94
C GLY A 159 -22.92 10.15 13.44
N LEU A 160 -21.79 9.82 12.80
CA LEU A 160 -21.57 10.04 11.36
C LEU A 160 -21.95 8.85 10.46
N LYS A 161 -22.42 7.75 11.05
CA LYS A 161 -22.74 6.54 10.28
C LYS A 161 -23.89 6.81 9.31
N PHE A 162 -23.66 6.50 8.04
CA PHE A 162 -24.69 6.50 7.01
C PHE A 162 -24.57 5.26 6.12
N LYS A 163 -25.64 4.94 5.40
CA LYS A 163 -25.65 3.82 4.44
C LYS A 163 -25.06 4.28 3.11
N TYR A 164 -23.80 3.93 2.88
CA TYR A 164 -23.11 4.15 1.60
C TYR A 164 -23.76 3.34 0.49
N ARG A 165 -23.91 3.96 -0.68
CA ARG A 165 -24.21 3.27 -1.94
C ARG A 165 -23.43 3.96 -3.06
N PRO A 166 -22.85 3.21 -4.02
CA PRO A 166 -22.04 3.81 -5.09
C PRO A 166 -22.80 4.73 -6.04
N ASP A 167 -24.10 4.50 -6.23
CA ASP A 167 -25.02 5.23 -7.11
C ASP A 167 -25.39 6.63 -6.61
N LYS A 168 -25.12 6.95 -5.34
CA LYS A 168 -25.51 8.23 -4.73
C LYS A 168 -24.60 9.41 -5.04
N PHE A 169 -23.41 9.15 -5.57
CA PHE A 169 -22.41 10.17 -5.81
C PHE A 169 -22.13 10.28 -7.29
N GLU A 170 -22.51 11.41 -7.87
CA GLU A 170 -22.21 11.73 -9.25
C GLU A 170 -20.83 12.38 -9.35
N ASN A 171 -20.20 12.30 -10.52
CA ASN A 171 -18.93 12.97 -10.76
C ASN A 171 -19.17 14.47 -11.05
N PRO A 172 -18.76 15.41 -10.18
CA PRO A 172 -19.04 16.82 -10.35
C PRO A 172 -18.45 17.38 -11.65
N ALA A 173 -17.25 16.96 -12.03
CA ALA A 173 -16.60 17.44 -13.25
C ALA A 173 -17.36 17.04 -14.52
N LEU A 174 -17.94 15.82 -14.54
CA LEU A 174 -18.78 15.39 -15.65
C LEU A 174 -20.11 16.13 -15.66
N GLN A 175 -20.71 16.37 -14.49
CA GLN A 175 -21.96 17.14 -14.40
C GLN A 175 -21.77 18.56 -14.92
N THR A 176 -20.71 19.27 -14.49
CA THR A 176 -20.37 20.59 -15.01
C THR A 176 -20.21 20.58 -16.54
N LEU A 177 -19.48 19.60 -17.07
CA LEU A 177 -19.27 19.47 -18.51
C LEU A 177 -20.58 19.33 -19.28
N TRP A 178 -21.44 18.38 -18.88
CA TRP A 178 -22.69 18.11 -19.58
C TRP A 178 -23.67 19.28 -19.49
N ARG A 179 -23.74 19.97 -18.35
CA ARG A 179 -24.58 21.17 -18.18
C ARG A 179 -24.11 22.33 -19.04
N ASN A 180 -22.80 22.52 -19.18
CA ASN A 180 -22.25 23.54 -20.07
C ASN A 180 -22.55 23.23 -21.55
N ILE A 181 -22.44 21.95 -21.95
CA ILE A 181 -22.79 21.51 -23.31
C ILE A 181 -24.28 21.73 -23.57
N GLU A 182 -25.14 21.34 -22.62
CA GLU A 182 -26.59 21.53 -22.70
C GLU A 182 -26.97 23.00 -22.81
N ALA A 183 -26.36 23.86 -22.00
CA ALA A 183 -26.58 25.31 -22.06
C ALA A 183 -26.17 25.90 -23.41
N THR A 184 -25.01 25.49 -23.93
CA THR A 184 -24.52 25.92 -25.24
C THR A 184 -25.45 25.43 -26.37
N ALA A 185 -25.88 24.17 -26.33
CA ALA A 185 -26.75 23.57 -27.33
C ALA A 185 -28.16 24.21 -27.36
N LEU A 186 -28.68 24.60 -26.19
CA LEU A 186 -29.98 25.24 -26.04
C LEU A 186 -29.90 26.79 -26.12
N ASN A 187 -28.72 27.36 -26.37
CA ASN A 187 -28.46 28.81 -26.31
C ASN A 187 -28.95 29.46 -25.00
N LYS A 188 -28.81 28.77 -23.87
CA LYS A 188 -29.02 29.34 -22.53
C LYS A 188 -27.82 30.24 -22.19
N GLY A 189 -28.08 31.39 -21.57
CA GLY A 189 -27.03 32.33 -21.17
C GLY A 189 -26.12 31.81 -20.05
N GLU A 190 -26.64 30.93 -19.19
CA GLU A 190 -25.91 30.33 -18.09
C GLU A 190 -26.27 28.83 -17.96
N PRO A 191 -25.32 27.99 -17.51
CA PRO A 191 -25.59 26.59 -17.22
C PRO A 191 -26.44 26.41 -15.96
N ASP A 192 -27.25 25.36 -15.93
CA ASP A 192 -28.05 25.04 -14.76
C ASP A 192 -27.13 24.68 -13.58
N GLU A 193 -27.35 25.31 -12.42
CA GLU A 193 -26.60 25.00 -11.20
C GLU A 193 -26.92 23.59 -10.69
N PHE A 194 -25.91 22.90 -10.18
CA PHE A 194 -26.08 21.61 -9.50
C PHE A 194 -25.36 21.61 -8.16
N ILE A 195 -25.86 20.78 -7.25
CA ILE A 195 -25.30 20.62 -5.91
C ILE A 195 -24.27 19.50 -5.92
N ASP A 196 -23.03 19.80 -5.56
CA ASP A 196 -21.98 18.79 -5.42
C ASP A 196 -22.22 17.94 -4.17
N LEU A 197 -22.64 16.69 -4.39
CA LEU A 197 -22.90 15.70 -3.34
C LEU A 197 -21.63 15.10 -2.72
N THR A 198 -20.45 15.35 -3.30
CA THR A 198 -19.16 14.87 -2.78
C THR A 198 -18.65 15.73 -1.62
N ILE A 199 -19.17 16.95 -1.48
CA ILE A 199 -18.80 17.88 -0.40
C ILE A 199 -19.49 17.44 0.91
N PRO A 200 -18.73 17.27 2.02
CA PRO A 200 -19.30 16.92 3.31
C PRO A 200 -20.28 18.00 3.81
N SER A 201 -21.45 17.58 4.29
CA SER A 201 -22.41 18.51 4.91
C SER A 201 -21.96 18.91 6.32
N VAL A 202 -21.03 19.87 6.41
CA VAL A 202 -20.37 20.31 7.65
C VAL A 202 -21.36 20.67 8.76
N GLU A 203 -22.40 21.45 8.45
CA GLU A 203 -23.40 21.89 9.42
C GLU A 203 -24.16 20.70 10.05
N ASN A 204 -24.61 19.77 9.22
CA ASN A 204 -25.30 18.56 9.67
C ASN A 204 -24.37 17.63 10.46
N GLN A 205 -23.10 17.56 10.11
CA GLN A 205 -22.11 16.79 10.84
C GLN A 205 -21.88 17.42 12.21
N ASN A 206 -21.57 18.72 12.27
CA ASN A 206 -21.34 19.45 13.52
C ASN A 206 -22.50 19.32 14.49
N ARG A 207 -23.75 19.43 14.02
CA ARG A 207 -24.94 19.24 14.87
C ARG A 207 -25.00 17.85 15.53
N LYS A 208 -24.45 16.82 14.88
CA LYS A 208 -24.47 15.43 15.38
C LYS A 208 -23.30 15.10 16.29
N ILE A 209 -22.16 15.76 16.15
CA ILE A 209 -20.90 15.36 16.81
C ILE A 209 -20.24 16.44 17.66
N SER A 210 -20.78 17.68 17.71
CA SER A 210 -20.13 18.82 18.37
C SER A 210 -19.63 18.51 19.79
N GLY A 211 -20.48 17.94 20.65
CA GLY A 211 -20.12 17.58 22.02
C GLY A 211 -18.94 16.60 22.10
N TYR A 212 -18.99 15.52 21.31
CA TYR A 212 -17.92 14.52 21.29
C TYR A 212 -16.61 15.07 20.72
N VAL A 213 -16.67 15.99 19.76
CA VAL A 213 -15.48 16.60 19.15
C VAL A 213 -14.77 17.51 20.15
N ASP A 214 -15.51 18.24 20.98
CA ASP A 214 -14.90 19.14 21.95
C ASP A 214 -14.26 18.37 23.12
N GLU A 215 -14.89 17.29 23.59
CA GLU A 215 -14.28 16.33 24.52
C GLU A 215 -13.01 15.70 23.94
N LEU A 216 -13.05 15.31 22.66
CA LEU A 216 -11.91 14.70 21.97
C LEU A 216 -10.74 15.67 21.89
N LYS A 217 -11.02 16.95 21.60
CA LYS A 217 -9.98 17.97 21.53
C LYS A 217 -9.28 18.17 22.87
N GLN A 218 -10.04 18.15 23.96
CA GLN A 218 -9.51 18.30 25.31
C GLN A 218 -8.63 17.12 25.74
N MET A 219 -8.97 15.89 25.32
CA MET A 219 -8.18 14.70 25.66
C MET A 219 -6.89 14.56 24.83
N ILE A 220 -6.97 14.79 23.51
CA ILE A 220 -5.86 14.45 22.61
C ILE A 220 -4.84 15.58 22.50
N PHE A 221 -5.30 16.83 22.54
CA PHE A 221 -4.45 17.97 22.21
C PHE A 221 -4.06 18.77 23.45
N PRO A 222 -2.76 18.90 23.73
CA PRO A 222 -2.29 19.75 24.82
C PRO A 222 -2.73 21.21 24.66
N PRO A 223 -2.90 21.96 25.77
CA PRO A 223 -3.20 23.38 25.71
C PRO A 223 -2.10 24.14 24.95
N GLY A 224 -2.46 24.86 23.89
CA GLY A 224 -1.53 25.56 22.99
C GLY A 224 -1.12 24.77 21.73
N TYR A 225 -1.69 23.59 21.49
CA TYR A 225 -1.50 22.86 20.24
C TYR A 225 -2.18 23.57 19.06
N VAL A 226 -1.40 23.96 18.05
CA VAL A 226 -1.92 24.60 16.83
C VAL A 226 -2.06 23.56 15.72
N MET A 227 -3.31 23.22 15.40
CA MET A 227 -3.67 22.33 14.29
C MET A 227 -3.08 22.84 12.97
N GLY A 228 -2.49 21.95 12.17
CA GLY A 228 -1.99 22.29 10.84
C GLY A 228 -0.60 22.93 10.80
N THR A 229 -0.01 23.27 11.95
CA THR A 229 1.42 23.61 12.02
C THR A 229 2.21 22.34 12.30
N THR A 230 2.60 21.62 11.25
CA THR A 230 3.71 20.68 11.42
C THR A 230 4.91 21.54 11.82
N LYS A 231 5.47 21.33 13.02
CA LYS A 231 6.80 21.84 13.34
C LYS A 231 7.70 21.28 12.24
N LYS A 232 7.95 22.07 11.19
CA LYS A 232 9.03 21.83 10.24
C LYS A 232 10.23 21.65 11.15
N SER A 233 10.72 20.42 11.26
CA SER A 233 12.07 20.19 11.73
C SER A 233 12.91 21.22 11.00
N ALA A 234 13.62 22.05 11.75
CA ALA A 234 14.53 23.05 11.22
C ALA A 234 15.69 22.31 10.54
N ALA A 235 15.42 21.62 9.44
CA ALA A 235 16.40 21.24 8.44
C ALA A 235 16.83 22.58 7.84
N ALA A 236 17.89 23.13 8.43
CA ALA A 236 18.59 24.31 7.98
C ALA A 236 18.67 24.25 6.44
N LYS A 237 18.00 25.21 5.79
CA LYS A 237 18.24 25.53 4.38
C LYS A 237 19.74 25.81 4.24
N ARG A 238 20.51 24.82 3.82
CA ARG A 238 21.90 25.06 3.40
C ARG A 238 21.82 25.78 2.06
N LYS A 239 22.24 27.04 2.05
CA LYS A 239 22.60 27.77 0.83
C LYS A 239 23.61 26.93 0.05
N ALA A 240 23.37 26.78 -1.24
CA ALA A 240 24.35 26.26 -2.18
C ALA A 240 25.34 27.38 -2.52
N GLU A 241 26.61 27.19 -2.18
CA GLU A 241 27.71 27.86 -2.86
C GLU A 241 28.71 26.81 -3.33
N THR A 242 28.95 26.86 -4.64
CA THR A 242 29.92 26.13 -5.44
C THR A 242 31.33 26.64 -5.16
N THR A 243 32.28 25.76 -4.78
CA THR A 243 33.54 25.45 -5.49
C THR A 243 34.61 24.80 -4.57
N SER A 244 35.12 23.66 -5.05
CA SER A 244 36.44 23.01 -4.84
C SER A 244 37.11 22.92 -3.46
N SER A 245 37.20 21.67 -2.98
CA SER A 245 38.11 21.02 -2.00
C SER A 245 39.61 21.40 -2.15
N PRO A 246 40.55 21.10 -1.19
CA PRO A 246 40.53 19.90 -0.34
C PRO A 246 41.06 19.97 1.12
N SER A 247 40.70 18.90 1.83
CA SER A 247 41.46 18.20 2.89
C SER A 247 41.03 18.33 4.35
N SER A 248 41.07 17.15 4.99
CA SER A 248 41.22 16.84 6.41
C SER A 248 39.98 16.58 7.29
N ALA A 249 40.08 15.42 7.96
CA ALA A 249 39.44 15.02 9.21
C ALA A 249 37.91 14.80 9.22
N LYS A 250 37.55 13.55 8.90
CA LYS A 250 36.32 12.87 9.34
C LYS A 250 36.26 12.86 10.87
N LYS A 251 35.62 13.87 11.48
CA LYS A 251 35.16 13.84 12.88
C LYS A 251 33.76 13.22 12.92
N THR A 252 33.70 11.91 13.14
CA THR A 252 32.49 11.22 13.60
C THR A 252 32.23 11.62 15.05
N LYS A 253 31.04 12.20 15.28
CA LYS A 253 30.47 12.41 16.62
C LYS A 253 30.25 11.05 17.30
N PRO A 254 30.53 10.90 18.61
CA PRO A 254 30.11 9.74 19.38
C PRO A 254 28.66 9.93 19.85
N ASP A 255 27.96 8.81 20.04
CA ASP A 255 26.71 8.57 20.78
C ASP A 255 25.76 7.73 19.93
N GLU A 256 26.17 6.48 19.72
CA GLU A 256 25.24 5.36 19.59
C GLU A 256 25.63 4.37 20.68
N ASP A 257 24.74 4.15 21.65
CA ASP A 257 24.84 3.07 22.63
C ASP A 257 24.79 1.74 21.87
N VAL A 258 25.97 1.26 21.45
CA VAL A 258 26.11 -0.04 20.80
C VAL A 258 25.98 -1.12 21.87
N ASP A 259 24.90 -1.89 21.79
CA ASP A 259 24.60 -2.99 22.69
C ASP A 259 25.65 -4.11 22.57
N VAL A 260 26.62 -4.10 23.48
CA VAL A 260 27.76 -5.02 23.54
C VAL A 260 27.31 -6.48 23.71
N GLU A 261 26.12 -6.72 24.28
CA GLU A 261 25.55 -8.06 24.47
C GLU A 261 25.10 -8.68 23.14
N ALA A 262 24.59 -7.88 22.20
CA ALA A 262 24.24 -8.35 20.85
C ALA A 262 25.48 -8.60 19.97
N ALA A 263 26.52 -7.80 20.13
CA ALA A 263 27.82 -8.01 19.47
C ALA A 263 28.55 -9.27 19.99
N ALA A 264 28.34 -9.62 21.27
CA ALA A 264 28.87 -10.84 21.88
C ALA A 264 28.20 -12.10 21.34
N LYS A 265 26.87 -12.11 21.22
CA LYS A 265 26.11 -13.24 20.66
C LYS A 265 26.39 -13.50 19.18
N SER A 266 26.90 -12.52 18.44
CA SER A 266 27.21 -12.60 17.01
C SER A 266 28.70 -12.83 16.71
N ASN A 267 29.53 -13.11 17.71
CA ASN A 267 30.99 -13.30 17.57
C ASN A 267 31.75 -12.12 16.92
N LEU A 268 31.19 -10.90 17.00
CA LEU A 268 31.77 -9.69 16.39
C LEU A 268 32.55 -8.80 17.38
N LEU A 269 32.83 -9.27 18.60
CA LEU A 269 33.57 -8.53 19.63
C LEU A 269 34.97 -8.07 19.19
N SER A 270 35.58 -8.75 18.22
CA SER A 270 36.88 -8.38 17.65
C SER A 270 36.85 -7.05 16.87
N LYS A 271 35.68 -6.58 16.44
CA LYS A 271 35.50 -5.32 15.70
C LYS A 271 35.24 -4.10 16.59
N LEU A 272 34.89 -4.28 17.86
CA LEU A 272 34.71 -3.16 18.78
C LEU A 272 36.04 -2.51 19.17
N THR A 273 36.02 -1.21 19.48
CA THR A 273 37.22 -0.48 19.90
C THR A 273 37.51 -0.75 21.39
N VAL A 274 38.80 -0.73 21.77
CA VAL A 274 39.26 -0.99 23.15
C VAL A 274 38.58 -0.08 24.21
N PRO A 275 38.31 1.22 23.94
CA PRO A 275 37.59 2.07 24.89
C PRO A 275 36.18 1.54 25.22
N MET A 276 35.42 1.10 24.21
CA MET A 276 34.06 0.60 24.38
C MET A 276 34.02 -0.71 25.20
N LEU A 277 34.98 -1.60 24.98
CA LEU A 277 35.12 -2.83 25.78
C LEU A 277 35.49 -2.52 27.24
N LYS A 278 36.30 -1.48 27.46
CA LYS A 278 36.73 -1.05 28.80
C LYS A 278 35.60 -0.39 29.58
N ASP A 279 34.78 0.42 28.92
CA ASP A 279 33.61 1.06 29.53
C ASP A 279 32.55 0.02 29.91
N TYR A 280 32.29 -0.97 29.05
CA TYR A 280 31.40 -2.10 29.38
C TYR A 280 31.91 -2.96 30.55
N CYS A 281 33.23 -3.23 30.62
CA CYS A 281 33.82 -3.92 31.78
C CYS A 281 33.73 -3.09 33.07
N ARG A 282 33.80 -1.77 32.99
CA ARG A 282 33.66 -0.88 34.15
C ARG A 282 32.21 -0.89 34.66
N ASP A 283 31.24 -0.84 33.77
CA ASP A 283 29.81 -0.85 34.11
C ASP A 283 29.37 -2.17 34.76
N LYS A 284 29.87 -3.31 34.26
CA LYS A 284 29.59 -4.64 34.83
C LYS A 284 30.56 -5.05 35.96
N LYS A 285 31.45 -4.15 36.41
CA LYS A 285 32.45 -4.37 37.49
C LYS A 285 33.37 -5.57 37.27
N LEU A 286 33.76 -5.84 36.03
CA LEU A 286 34.66 -6.93 35.67
C LEU A 286 36.12 -6.48 35.81
N LYS A 287 36.92 -7.24 36.57
CA LYS A 287 38.36 -6.99 36.74
C LYS A 287 39.13 -7.61 35.57
N ALA A 288 39.45 -6.81 34.56
CA ALA A 288 40.39 -7.22 33.51
C ALA A 288 41.84 -7.05 34.01
N SER A 289 42.63 -8.12 33.95
CA SER A 289 44.00 -8.16 34.49
C SER A 289 45.08 -7.70 33.49
N GLY A 290 44.70 -7.20 32.30
CA GLY A 290 45.63 -6.91 31.22
C GLY A 290 45.29 -5.70 30.36
N THR A 291 46.28 -5.20 29.63
CA THR A 291 46.18 -4.05 28.71
C THR A 291 45.84 -4.46 27.27
N LYS A 292 45.77 -5.76 26.97
CA LYS A 292 45.52 -6.26 25.62
C LYS A 292 44.03 -6.38 25.33
N LYS A 293 43.64 -6.10 24.09
CA LYS A 293 42.26 -6.16 23.61
C LYS A 293 41.62 -7.55 23.79
N GLN A 294 42.41 -8.62 23.63
CA GLN A 294 41.93 -10.00 23.77
C GLN A 294 41.52 -10.31 25.21
N ASP A 295 42.27 -9.84 26.22
CA ASP A 295 41.95 -10.09 27.63
C ASP A 295 40.57 -9.53 28.01
N PHE A 296 40.15 -8.40 27.42
CA PHE A 296 38.81 -7.84 27.62
C PHE A 296 37.73 -8.66 26.91
N ILE A 297 38.01 -9.17 25.72
CA ILE A 297 37.08 -10.02 24.97
C ILE A 297 36.85 -11.34 25.72
N ASP A 298 37.91 -11.98 26.21
CA ASP A 298 37.86 -13.24 26.94
C ASP A 298 37.09 -13.11 28.26
N VAL A 299 37.26 -12.00 28.99
CA VAL A 299 36.52 -11.70 30.22
C VAL A 299 35.03 -11.44 29.94
N ILE A 300 34.71 -10.74 28.85
CA ILE A 300 33.31 -10.46 28.45
C ILE A 300 32.62 -11.75 27.96
N GLN A 301 33.31 -12.59 27.19
CA GLN A 301 32.79 -13.89 26.75
C GLN A 301 32.57 -14.86 27.91
N SER A 302 33.50 -14.87 28.88
CA SER A 302 33.37 -15.67 30.11
C SER A 302 32.18 -15.20 30.96
N HIS A 303 31.95 -13.88 31.06
CA HIS A 303 30.81 -13.33 31.81
C HIS A 303 29.46 -13.60 31.12
N LEU A 304 29.42 -13.61 29.79
CA LEU A 304 28.21 -13.87 29.01
C LEU A 304 27.95 -15.37 28.77
N GLY A 305 28.81 -16.26 29.28
CA GLY A 305 28.63 -17.71 29.19
C GLY A 305 28.78 -18.27 27.76
N ILE A 306 29.45 -17.53 26.87
CA ILE A 306 29.70 -17.95 25.50
C ILE A 306 31.10 -18.56 25.48
N ALA A 307 31.20 -19.83 25.89
CA ALA A 307 32.39 -20.63 25.62
C ALA A 307 32.47 -20.93 24.11
N GLN A 308 33.70 -20.98 23.57
CA GLN A 308 34.00 -21.23 22.15
C GLN A 308 33.21 -22.39 21.53
#